data_AF-A0A1I8N259-F1
#
_entry.id   AF-A0A1I8N259-F1
#
_cell.length_a   1.000
_cell.length_b   1.000
_cell.length_c   1.000
_cell.angle_alpha   90.00
_cell.angle_beta   90.00
_cell.angle_gamma   90.00
#
_symmetry.space_group_name_H-M   'P 1'
#
loop_
_entity.id
_entity.type
_entity.pdbx_description
1 polymer ?
#
loop_
_entity_poly.entity_id
_entity_poly.type
_entity_poly.pdbx_seq_one_letter_code
_entity_poly.pdbx_strand_id
1 'polypeptide(L)'
;MGSRSRSPSPKRRHHKSKHKKRSKSKYSSKKENRDRERERDREREHNHHRSSRKRSSSTSSSSSYTDSDSHSSSHRSSRHKKSRYKKLDEVERLAEMERQRRQKEAEQKIIEEEASKRIEMLVKKRVEEELEKRRDEIEQEVKRRVEEAKAEMEREMMLELERRREQIREEERRREEEEKKKREELEEILAENNRKIEEAQRKLAEERLAIIEEQRLMDEERQRMRKEQEKRVKEEQKVILGKNNSRPKLSFSLKPGAL
;
A
#
# COMPACT_ATOMS: atom_id res chain seq x y z
N MET A 1 -22.37 -60.21 13.66
CA MET A 1 -23.59 -60.30 12.83
C MET A 1 -24.19 -58.89 12.78
N GLY A 2 -23.77 -58.01 11.86
CA GLY A 2 -24.24 -57.96 10.47
C GLY A 2 -25.64 -57.34 10.45
N SER A 3 -25.82 -56.05 10.19
CA SER A 3 -25.96 -55.59 8.81
C SER A 3 -25.98 -54.05 8.72
N ARG A 4 -25.28 -53.57 7.68
CA ARG A 4 -25.23 -52.21 7.14
C ARG A 4 -26.59 -51.83 6.53
N SER A 5 -27.10 -50.63 6.81
CA SER A 5 -28.20 -50.02 6.05
C SER A 5 -27.73 -48.75 5.34
N ARG A 6 -27.80 -48.84 4.01
CA ARG A 6 -27.43 -47.86 2.99
C ARG A 6 -28.55 -46.81 2.80
N SER A 7 -28.13 -45.63 2.36
CA SER A 7 -28.89 -44.40 2.09
C SER A 7 -30.09 -44.52 1.14
N PRO A 8 -31.03 -43.55 1.20
CA PRO A 8 -31.76 -43.09 0.02
C PRO A 8 -31.23 -41.74 -0.50
N SER A 9 -30.74 -41.73 -1.75
CA SER A 9 -30.32 -40.53 -2.49
C SER A 9 -31.53 -39.71 -2.97
N PRO A 10 -31.59 -38.38 -2.73
CA PRO A 10 -32.57 -37.52 -3.38
C PRO A 10 -32.14 -37.09 -4.79
N LYS A 11 -33.13 -37.10 -5.69
CA LYS A 11 -33.03 -36.86 -7.13
C LYS A 11 -32.70 -35.40 -7.49
N ARG A 12 -31.97 -35.29 -8.60
CA ARG A 12 -31.64 -34.12 -9.44
C ARG A 12 -32.66 -32.97 -9.37
N ARG A 13 -32.19 -31.76 -9.03
CA ARG A 13 -32.82 -30.49 -9.45
C ARG A 13 -31.80 -29.67 -10.24
N HIS A 14 -32.11 -29.46 -11.52
CA HIS A 14 -31.33 -28.63 -12.43
C HIS A 14 -31.42 -27.16 -12.01
N HIS A 15 -30.31 -26.57 -11.56
CA HIS A 15 -30.20 -25.13 -11.38
C HIS A 15 -29.31 -24.53 -12.48
N LYS A 16 -29.92 -23.62 -13.25
CA LYS A 16 -29.32 -22.77 -14.29
C LYS A 16 -28.05 -22.11 -13.76
N SER A 17 -26.93 -22.33 -14.44
CA SER A 17 -25.69 -21.57 -14.22
C SER A 17 -25.89 -20.13 -14.69
N LYS A 18 -25.96 -19.19 -13.74
CA LYS A 18 -25.79 -17.75 -14.02
C LYS A 18 -24.30 -17.49 -14.21
N HIS A 19 -23.93 -17.08 -15.42
CA HIS A 19 -22.57 -16.64 -15.75
C HIS A 19 -22.07 -15.55 -14.78
N LYS A 20 -21.04 -15.85 -14.00
CA LYS A 20 -20.18 -14.84 -13.34
C LYS A 20 -18.89 -14.74 -14.16
N LYS A 21 -18.81 -13.73 -15.04
CA LYS A 21 -17.56 -13.29 -15.67
C LYS A 21 -17.12 -12.00 -14.97
N ARG A 22 -16.13 -12.11 -14.08
CA ARG A 22 -15.39 -11.00 -13.45
C ARG A 22 -14.07 -11.65 -13.00
N SER A 23 -12.97 -11.52 -13.73
CA SER A 23 -12.16 -10.31 -13.80
C SER A 23 -11.47 -10.18 -15.16
N LYS A 24 -11.69 -9.06 -15.85
CA LYS A 24 -10.90 -8.62 -17.02
C LYS A 24 -10.19 -7.35 -16.58
N SER A 25 -8.87 -7.39 -16.50
CA SER A 25 -8.02 -6.25 -16.20
C SER A 25 -8.31 -5.12 -17.19
N LYS A 26 -8.58 -3.94 -16.64
CA LYS A 26 -8.79 -2.70 -17.39
C LYS A 26 -7.43 -2.07 -17.64
N TYR A 27 -6.98 -2.08 -18.88
CA TYR A 27 -6.12 -1.01 -19.39
C TYR A 27 -6.45 -0.81 -20.87
N SER A 28 -7.33 0.16 -21.12
CA SER A 28 -7.35 0.92 -22.37
C SER A 28 -8.29 2.11 -22.20
N SER A 29 -7.71 3.31 -22.13
CA SER A 29 -8.08 4.48 -22.95
C SER A 29 -7.69 5.79 -22.25
N LYS A 30 -6.77 6.54 -22.85
CA LYS A 30 -7.11 7.82 -23.50
C LYS A 30 -5.91 8.44 -24.21
N LYS A 31 -6.09 8.64 -25.52
CA LYS A 31 -5.43 9.70 -26.30
C LYS A 31 -5.87 11.06 -25.72
N GLU A 32 -4.98 12.04 -25.59
CA GLU A 32 -4.83 13.15 -26.54
C GLU A 32 -3.90 14.26 -26.01
N ASN A 33 -3.06 14.75 -26.93
CA ASN A 33 -2.53 16.11 -27.08
C ASN A 33 -1.23 16.59 -26.39
N ARG A 34 -0.30 16.92 -27.30
CA ARG A 34 0.48 18.15 -27.47
C ARG A 34 1.89 18.28 -26.88
N ASP A 35 2.81 18.35 -27.83
CA ASP A 35 3.88 19.34 -27.98
C ASP A 35 4.96 19.44 -26.92
N ARG A 36 6.17 19.01 -27.30
CA ARG A 36 7.42 19.81 -27.37
C ARG A 36 8.60 18.84 -27.55
N GLU A 37 9.36 19.01 -28.63
CA GLU A 37 10.77 19.45 -28.56
C GLU A 37 11.61 18.57 -27.60
N ARG A 38 12.67 17.88 -27.98
CA ARG A 38 13.78 18.27 -28.86
C ARG A 38 14.72 17.07 -28.96
N GLU A 39 15.28 16.92 -30.15
CA GLU A 39 16.68 16.55 -30.41
C GLU A 39 17.20 15.12 -30.21
N ARG A 40 17.66 14.60 -31.36
CA ARG A 40 18.98 14.02 -31.65
C ARG A 40 19.41 12.82 -30.83
N ASP A 41 19.42 11.68 -31.51
CA ASP A 41 20.62 10.89 -31.87
C ASP A 41 20.14 9.78 -32.82
N ARG A 42 20.31 9.84 -34.15
CA ARG A 42 21.54 9.64 -34.95
C ARG A 42 22.52 8.66 -34.29
N GLU A 43 22.96 7.56 -34.88
CA GLU A 43 22.71 6.90 -36.16
C GLU A 43 23.63 5.67 -36.08
N ARG A 44 23.12 4.47 -36.34
CA ARG A 44 23.90 3.35 -36.87
C ARG A 44 22.92 2.23 -37.19
N GLU A 45 22.53 2.14 -38.46
CA GLU A 45 22.68 0.91 -39.23
C GLU A 45 22.13 1.03 -40.65
N HIS A 46 22.82 0.34 -41.54
CA HIS A 46 22.32 -0.24 -42.80
C HIS A 46 22.25 0.67 -44.03
N ASN A 47 23.42 0.86 -44.63
CA ASN A 47 23.56 1.20 -46.04
C ASN A 47 23.36 -0.05 -46.90
N HIS A 48 22.15 -0.26 -47.44
CA HIS A 48 21.90 -1.15 -48.58
C HIS A 48 20.79 -0.53 -49.44
N HIS A 49 21.16 0.01 -50.61
CA HIS A 49 20.59 -0.33 -51.93
C HIS A 49 20.50 0.82 -52.95
N ARG A 50 20.89 0.44 -54.18
CA ARG A 50 20.33 0.85 -55.49
C ARG A 50 20.58 2.28 -55.95
N SER A 51 21.54 2.41 -56.86
CA SER A 51 21.46 3.43 -57.92
C SER A 51 21.43 2.74 -59.28
N SER A 52 20.30 2.89 -59.96
CA SER A 52 20.09 2.51 -61.36
C SER A 52 20.17 3.76 -62.23
N ARG A 53 20.95 3.67 -63.33
CA ARG A 53 20.63 4.10 -64.72
C ARG A 53 20.02 5.50 -64.92
N LYS A 54 20.40 6.36 -65.87
CA LYS A 54 21.35 6.44 -67.01
C LYS A 54 21.43 7.96 -67.32
N ARG A 55 22.47 8.42 -68.03
CA ARG A 55 22.31 9.20 -69.28
C ARG A 55 23.67 9.49 -69.91
N SER A 56 23.74 9.13 -71.19
CA SER A 56 24.82 9.32 -72.14
C SER A 56 24.73 10.69 -72.81
N SER A 57 25.87 11.31 -73.10
CA SER A 57 26.04 12.12 -74.31
C SER A 57 27.52 12.10 -74.71
N SER A 58 27.74 11.50 -75.88
CA SER A 58 28.95 11.44 -76.69
C SER A 58 29.28 12.78 -77.35
N THR A 59 30.56 12.94 -77.71
CA THR A 59 31.20 13.61 -78.87
C THR A 59 32.49 14.30 -78.38
N SER A 60 33.66 14.25 -79.02
CA SER A 60 34.05 13.86 -80.37
C SER A 60 35.60 13.80 -80.48
N SER A 61 36.08 12.97 -81.44
CA SER A 61 37.25 13.18 -82.34
C SER A 61 38.63 13.47 -81.73
N SER A 62 39.62 12.56 -81.79
CA SER A 62 40.44 12.11 -82.95
C SER A 62 41.41 13.16 -83.50
N SER A 63 42.63 12.70 -83.85
CA SER A 63 43.63 13.26 -84.79
C SER A 63 44.99 13.46 -84.11
N SER A 64 46.16 13.15 -84.66
CA SER A 64 46.62 12.32 -85.77
C SER A 64 48.15 12.44 -85.77
N TYR A 65 48.82 11.42 -86.27
CA TYR A 65 50.24 11.43 -86.63
C TYR A 65 50.56 12.46 -87.72
N THR A 66 51.73 13.09 -87.63
CA THR A 66 52.61 13.63 -88.72
C THR A 66 53.99 13.76 -88.06
N ASP A 67 55.04 12.99 -88.32
CA ASP A 67 55.76 12.62 -89.55
C ASP A 67 56.39 13.78 -90.35
N SER A 68 57.62 13.48 -90.80
CA SER A 68 58.45 14.10 -91.83
C SER A 68 59.53 15.14 -91.41
N ASP A 69 60.74 14.58 -91.30
CA ASP A 69 61.87 14.80 -92.21
C ASP A 69 62.69 16.11 -92.17
N SER A 70 63.97 15.95 -91.86
CA SER A 70 65.06 16.62 -92.58
C SER A 70 66.39 15.93 -92.24
N HIS A 71 66.84 15.09 -93.17
CA HIS A 71 68.24 14.74 -93.34
C HIS A 71 69.13 15.99 -93.41
N SER A 72 70.28 15.98 -92.71
CA SER A 72 71.59 16.04 -93.36
C SER A 72 72.73 16.24 -92.35
N SER A 73 73.81 15.48 -92.58
CA SER A 73 75.21 15.83 -92.32
C SER A 73 75.71 15.96 -90.87
N SER A 74 76.29 14.85 -90.42
CA SER A 74 77.72 14.72 -90.13
C SER A 74 78.43 15.84 -89.35
N HIS A 75 78.97 15.41 -88.20
CA HIS A 75 80.18 15.94 -87.56
C HIS A 75 80.07 17.35 -86.95
N ARG A 76 79.51 17.41 -85.73
CA ARG A 76 80.12 18.14 -84.60
C ARG A 76 79.39 17.84 -83.29
N SER A 77 80.16 17.77 -82.20
CA SER A 77 79.72 17.94 -80.82
C SER A 77 79.45 16.69 -79.96
N SER A 78 80.50 15.85 -79.83
CA SER A 78 80.84 15.17 -78.56
C SER A 78 80.75 16.11 -77.32
N ARG A 79 80.83 17.43 -77.53
CA ARG A 79 80.66 18.50 -76.54
C ARG A 79 79.23 18.67 -76.00
N HIS A 80 78.17 18.37 -76.75
CA HIS A 80 76.78 18.57 -76.30
C HIS A 80 76.27 17.43 -75.40
N LYS A 81 76.71 16.19 -75.64
CA LYS A 81 76.47 15.07 -74.71
C LYS A 81 77.18 15.33 -73.38
N LYS A 82 78.45 15.75 -73.40
CA LYS A 82 79.23 16.05 -72.18
C LYS A 82 78.68 17.27 -71.39
N SER A 83 78.06 18.24 -72.06
CA SER A 83 77.33 19.34 -71.41
C SER A 83 76.00 18.89 -70.79
N ARG A 84 75.24 17.99 -71.43
CA ARG A 84 74.05 17.38 -70.82
C ARG A 84 74.41 16.50 -69.62
N TYR A 85 75.46 15.69 -69.71
CA TYR A 85 75.93 14.87 -68.57
C TYR A 85 76.41 15.74 -67.39
N LYS A 86 77.16 16.83 -67.63
CA LYS A 86 77.55 17.77 -66.57
C LYS A 86 76.36 18.53 -65.96
N LYS A 87 75.39 18.94 -66.78
CA LYS A 87 74.14 19.56 -66.27
C LYS A 87 73.29 18.55 -65.48
N LEU A 88 73.25 17.29 -65.89
CA LEU A 88 72.59 16.22 -65.14
C LEU A 88 73.30 15.95 -63.82
N ASP A 89 74.64 15.93 -63.80
CA ASP A 89 75.47 15.75 -62.61
C ASP A 89 75.31 16.91 -61.60
N GLU A 90 75.20 18.15 -62.09
CA GLU A 90 74.95 19.34 -61.26
C GLU A 90 73.49 19.41 -60.79
N VAL A 91 72.53 18.99 -61.61
CA VAL A 91 71.12 18.79 -61.21
C VAL A 91 70.98 17.65 -60.21
N GLU A 92 71.75 16.58 -60.34
CA GLU A 92 71.77 15.42 -59.45
C GLU A 92 72.37 15.81 -58.09
N ARG A 93 73.45 16.58 -58.07
CA ARG A 93 74.02 17.18 -56.84
C ARG A 93 73.06 18.17 -56.18
N LEU A 94 72.35 19.00 -56.95
CA LEU A 94 71.32 19.89 -56.42
C LEU A 94 70.11 19.12 -55.88
N ALA A 95 69.70 18.04 -56.55
CA ALA A 95 68.63 17.15 -56.10
C ALA A 95 69.04 16.36 -54.84
N GLU A 96 70.31 16.00 -54.69
CA GLU A 96 70.85 15.38 -53.48
C GLU A 96 70.83 16.35 -52.30
N MET A 97 71.24 17.60 -52.49
CA MET A 97 71.12 18.67 -51.50
C MET A 97 69.65 18.96 -51.15
N GLU A 98 68.75 18.93 -52.13
CA GLU A 98 67.30 19.09 -51.91
C GLU A 98 66.69 17.91 -51.14
N ARG A 99 67.12 16.67 -51.41
CA ARG A 99 66.73 15.49 -50.63
C ARG A 99 67.20 15.58 -49.18
N GLN A 100 68.43 16.00 -48.94
CA GLN A 100 68.95 16.21 -47.60
C GLN A 100 68.18 17.33 -46.86
N ARG A 101 67.76 18.39 -47.57
CA ARG A 101 66.90 19.43 -46.99
C ARG A 101 65.53 18.89 -46.61
N ARG A 102 64.91 18.09 -47.48
CA ARG A 102 63.61 17.44 -47.20
C ARG A 102 63.67 16.43 -46.06
N GLN A 103 64.78 15.71 -45.90
CA GLN A 103 64.99 14.81 -44.77
C GLN A 103 65.07 15.57 -43.45
N LYS A 104 65.86 16.64 -43.40
CA LYS A 104 65.94 17.52 -42.21
C LYS A 104 64.61 18.18 -41.89
N GLU A 105 63.87 18.65 -42.90
CA GLU A 105 62.52 19.19 -42.71
C GLU A 105 61.52 18.13 -42.21
N ALA A 106 61.61 16.88 -42.68
CA ALA A 106 60.76 15.79 -42.21
C ALA A 106 61.08 15.39 -40.76
N GLU A 107 62.37 15.30 -40.41
CA GLU A 107 62.82 15.04 -39.04
C GLU A 107 62.41 16.17 -38.08
N GLN A 108 62.56 17.43 -38.50
CA GLN A 108 62.10 18.58 -37.72
C GLN A 108 60.59 18.56 -37.51
N LYS A 109 59.80 18.22 -38.54
CA LYS A 109 58.35 18.06 -38.40
C LYS A 109 57.97 16.94 -37.43
N ILE A 110 58.69 15.81 -37.45
CA ILE A 110 58.44 14.72 -36.48
C ILE A 110 58.73 15.19 -35.05
N ILE A 111 59.81 15.94 -34.84
CA ILE A 111 60.16 16.51 -33.52
C ILE A 111 59.12 17.54 -33.07
N GLU A 112 58.66 18.42 -33.97
CA GLU A 112 57.61 19.41 -33.68
C GLU A 112 56.27 18.75 -33.37
N GLU A 113 55.91 17.69 -34.09
CA GLU A 113 54.72 16.89 -33.81
C GLU A 113 54.82 16.16 -32.48
N GLU A 114 55.97 15.58 -32.14
CA GLU A 114 56.20 14.95 -30.84
C GLU A 114 56.16 15.97 -29.70
N ALA A 115 56.73 17.16 -29.89
CA ALA A 115 56.65 18.25 -28.92
C ALA A 115 55.20 18.73 -28.75
N SER A 116 54.47 18.89 -29.86
CA SER A 116 53.05 19.27 -29.84
C SER A 116 52.19 18.23 -29.14
N LYS A 117 52.43 16.93 -29.39
CA LYS A 117 51.75 15.81 -28.71
C LYS A 117 52.04 15.81 -27.20
N ARG A 118 53.28 16.08 -26.78
CA ARG A 118 53.63 16.17 -25.35
C ARG A 118 52.93 17.35 -24.67
N ILE A 119 52.87 18.50 -25.32
CA ILE A 119 52.15 19.68 -24.81
C ILE A 119 50.66 19.38 -24.72
N GLU A 120 50.07 18.79 -25.76
CA GLU A 120 48.65 18.40 -25.79
C GLU A 120 48.32 17.44 -24.65
N MET A 121 49.14 16.42 -24.40
CA MET A 121 48.93 15.50 -23.27
C MET A 121 48.99 16.20 -21.92
N LEU A 122 49.94 17.14 -21.71
CA LEU A 122 50.05 17.87 -20.44
C LEU A 122 48.86 18.83 -20.23
N VAL A 123 48.41 19.50 -21.29
CA VAL A 123 47.22 20.37 -21.25
C VAL A 123 45.98 19.53 -20.98
N LYS A 124 45.80 18.43 -21.72
CA LYS A 124 44.67 17.52 -21.55
C LYS A 124 44.59 16.98 -20.12
N LYS A 125 45.71 16.51 -19.56
CA LYS A 125 45.77 16.03 -18.17
C LYS A 125 45.40 17.11 -17.15
N ARG A 126 45.97 18.32 -17.28
CA ARG A 126 45.62 19.43 -16.36
C ARG A 126 44.16 19.85 -16.47
N VAL A 127 43.61 19.90 -17.68
CA VAL A 127 42.20 20.23 -17.91
C VAL A 127 41.29 19.13 -17.37
N GLU A 128 41.64 17.86 -17.57
CA GLU A 128 40.92 16.71 -17.01
C GLU A 128 40.90 16.76 -15.48
N GLU A 129 42.04 16.99 -14.82
CA GLU A 129 42.14 17.11 -13.36
C GLU A 129 41.32 18.30 -12.82
N GLU A 130 41.32 19.45 -13.50
CA GLU A 130 40.50 20.60 -13.10
C GLU A 130 38.99 20.34 -13.29
N LEU A 131 38.61 19.67 -14.38
CA LEU A 131 37.24 19.28 -14.62
C LEU A 131 36.78 18.20 -13.65
N GLU A 132 37.65 17.25 -13.30
CA GLU A 132 37.38 16.18 -12.35
C GLU A 132 37.11 16.75 -10.96
N LYS A 133 37.96 17.66 -10.46
CA LYS A 133 37.72 18.34 -9.17
C LYS A 133 36.38 19.06 -9.13
N ARG A 134 36.06 19.83 -10.18
CA ARG A 134 34.76 20.53 -10.27
C ARG A 134 33.59 19.56 -10.40
N ARG A 135 33.76 18.45 -11.10
CA ARG A 135 32.74 17.39 -11.23
C ARG A 135 32.49 16.72 -9.90
N ASP A 136 33.53 16.38 -9.16
CA ASP A 136 33.43 15.74 -7.85
C ASP A 136 32.75 16.65 -6.83
N GLU A 137 33.08 17.94 -6.82
CA GLU A 137 32.41 18.94 -5.99
C GLU A 137 30.92 19.04 -6.32
N ILE A 138 30.57 19.14 -7.60
CA ILE A 138 29.17 19.20 -8.06
C ILE A 138 28.46 17.89 -7.73
N GLU A 139 29.09 16.74 -7.94
CA GLU A 139 28.49 15.43 -7.69
C GLU A 139 28.23 15.22 -6.20
N GLN A 140 29.16 15.64 -5.33
CA GLN A 140 28.96 15.60 -3.88
C GLN A 140 27.81 16.50 -3.43
N GLU A 141 27.70 17.71 -3.99
CA GLU A 141 26.61 18.63 -3.66
C GLU A 141 25.25 18.08 -4.15
N VAL A 142 25.19 17.54 -5.36
CA VAL A 142 23.99 16.88 -5.89
C VAL A 142 23.61 15.68 -5.02
N LYS A 143 24.57 14.83 -4.65
CA LYS A 143 24.33 13.70 -3.74
C LYS A 143 23.75 14.17 -2.41
N ARG A 144 24.33 15.20 -1.79
CA ARG A 144 23.81 15.78 -0.54
C ARG A 144 22.37 16.28 -0.68
N ARG A 145 22.06 17.05 -1.72
CA ARG A 145 20.69 17.55 -1.96
C ARG A 145 19.69 16.42 -2.19
N VAL A 146 20.09 15.38 -2.92
CA VAL A 146 19.23 14.21 -3.16
C VAL A 146 19.02 13.42 -1.87
N GLU A 147 20.06 13.25 -1.06
CA GLU A 147 19.96 12.60 0.25
C GLU A 147 19.08 13.39 1.21
N GLU A 148 19.21 14.71 1.26
CA GLU A 148 18.36 15.59 2.06
C GLU A 148 16.89 15.52 1.63
N ALA A 149 16.63 15.60 0.32
CA ALA A 149 15.27 15.48 -0.23
C ALA A 149 14.67 14.10 0.03
N LYS A 150 15.48 13.03 -0.09
CA LYS A 150 15.06 11.67 0.21
C LYS A 150 14.77 11.50 1.71
N ALA A 151 15.62 12.05 2.58
CA ALA A 151 15.43 12.00 4.02
C ALA A 151 14.20 12.80 4.48
N GLU A 152 13.88 13.91 3.83
CA GLU A 152 12.65 14.66 4.08
C GLU A 152 11.41 13.86 3.67
N MET A 153 11.42 13.29 2.46
CA MET A 153 10.34 12.42 1.99
C MET A 153 10.15 11.20 2.89
N GLU A 154 11.24 10.55 3.32
CA GLU A 154 11.21 9.41 4.24
C GLU A 154 10.64 9.81 5.61
N ARG A 155 11.03 10.99 6.14
CA ARG A 155 10.48 11.52 7.39
C ARG A 155 8.97 11.76 7.29
N GLU A 156 8.52 12.42 6.24
CA GLU A 156 7.08 12.67 6.03
C GLU A 156 6.30 11.36 5.88
N MET A 157 6.82 10.40 5.11
CA MET A 157 6.21 9.09 4.94
C MET A 157 6.13 8.32 6.28
N MET A 158 7.19 8.36 7.10
CA MET A 158 7.20 7.73 8.42
C MET A 158 6.18 8.37 9.35
N LEU A 159 6.10 9.70 9.39
CA LEU A 159 5.10 10.44 10.18
C LEU A 159 3.68 10.10 9.74
N GLU A 160 3.42 9.97 8.43
CA GLU A 160 2.11 9.58 7.92
C GLU A 160 1.74 8.14 8.35
N LEU A 161 2.69 7.22 8.28
CA LEU A 161 2.50 5.84 8.73
C LEU A 161 2.24 5.74 10.24
N GLU A 162 2.98 6.50 11.05
CA GLU A 162 2.74 6.57 12.50
C GLU A 162 1.37 7.14 12.83
N ARG A 163 0.98 8.24 12.16
CA ARG A 163 -0.35 8.82 12.33
C ARG A 163 -1.46 7.85 11.97
N ARG A 164 -1.32 7.11 10.86
CA ARG A 164 -2.30 6.07 10.48
C ARG A 164 -2.36 4.94 11.50
N ARG A 165 -1.22 4.50 12.04
CA ARG A 165 -1.17 3.49 13.10
C ARG A 165 -1.86 3.96 14.37
N GLU A 166 -1.63 5.21 14.76
CA GLU A 166 -2.27 5.81 15.92
C GLU A 166 -3.78 5.95 15.73
N GLN A 167 -4.24 6.39 14.55
CA GLN A 167 -5.66 6.45 14.22
C GLN A 167 -6.34 5.08 14.29
N ILE A 168 -5.70 4.03 13.78
CA ILE A 168 -6.25 2.66 13.87
C ILE A 168 -6.34 2.24 15.34
N ARG A 169 -5.29 2.48 16.13
CA ARG A 169 -5.28 2.13 17.56
C ARG A 169 -6.32 2.92 18.34
N GLU A 170 -6.49 4.21 18.05
CA GLU A 170 -7.49 5.06 18.68
C GLU A 170 -8.91 4.63 18.28
N GLU A 171 -9.12 4.26 17.02
CA GLU A 171 -10.41 3.72 16.56
C GLU A 171 -10.73 2.39 17.24
N GLU A 172 -9.76 1.48 17.37
CA GLU A 172 -9.92 0.23 18.13
C GLU A 172 -10.26 0.52 19.59
N ARG A 173 -9.52 1.41 20.25
CA ARG A 173 -9.83 1.83 21.63
C ARG A 173 -11.23 2.43 21.75
N ARG A 174 -11.64 3.28 20.82
CA ARG A 174 -12.98 3.88 20.82
C ARG A 174 -14.05 2.80 20.68
N ARG A 175 -13.85 1.83 19.78
CA ARG A 175 -14.77 0.69 19.61
C ARG A 175 -14.84 -0.17 20.86
N GLU A 176 -13.71 -0.46 21.50
CA GLU A 176 -13.67 -1.21 22.77
C GLU A 176 -14.39 -0.46 23.90
N GLU A 177 -14.20 0.86 24.02
CA GLU A 177 -14.87 1.69 25.01
C GLU A 177 -16.39 1.75 24.75
N GLU A 178 -16.83 1.87 23.49
CA GLU A 178 -18.24 1.79 23.11
C GLU A 178 -18.83 0.40 23.42
N GLU A 179 -18.09 -0.68 23.19
CA GLU A 179 -18.55 -2.03 23.51
C GLU A 179 -18.63 -2.25 25.02
N LYS A 180 -17.64 -1.75 25.79
CA LYS A 180 -17.68 -1.79 27.26
C LYS A 180 -18.87 -1.03 27.80
N LYS A 181 -19.13 0.19 27.33
CA LYS A 181 -20.32 0.96 27.73
C LYS A 181 -21.62 0.21 27.44
N LYS A 182 -21.75 -0.39 26.25
CA LYS A 182 -22.93 -1.21 25.93
C LYS A 182 -23.06 -2.43 26.84
N ARG A 183 -21.95 -3.07 27.23
CA ARG A 183 -21.97 -4.20 28.17
C ARG A 183 -22.38 -3.74 29.57
N GLU A 184 -21.84 -2.61 30.05
CA GLU A 184 -22.20 -2.00 31.33
C GLU A 184 -23.68 -1.60 31.36
N GLU A 185 -24.19 -0.96 30.30
CA GLU A 185 -25.62 -0.61 30.17
C GLU A 185 -26.51 -1.86 30.19
N LEU A 186 -26.12 -2.94 29.49
CA LEU A 186 -26.86 -4.20 29.52
C LEU A 186 -26.81 -4.86 30.90
N GLU A 187 -25.67 -4.82 31.58
CA GLU A 187 -25.51 -5.34 32.94
C GLU A 187 -26.36 -4.56 33.94
N GLU A 188 -26.42 -3.23 33.81
CA GLU A 188 -27.28 -2.38 34.63
C GLU A 188 -28.76 -2.72 34.44
N ILE A 189 -29.22 -2.88 33.18
CA ILE A 189 -30.61 -3.29 32.88
C ILE A 189 -30.92 -4.66 33.49
N LEU A 190 -30.00 -5.63 33.37
CA LEU A 190 -30.18 -6.96 33.95
C LEU A 190 -30.21 -6.91 35.48
N ALA A 191 -29.35 -6.11 36.10
CA ALA A 191 -29.33 -5.92 37.54
C ALA A 191 -30.63 -5.26 38.04
N GLU A 192 -31.14 -4.25 37.33
CA GLU A 192 -32.42 -3.61 37.68
C GLU A 192 -33.60 -4.57 37.50
N ASN A 193 -33.59 -5.40 36.45
CA ASN A 193 -34.61 -6.42 36.25
C ASN A 193 -34.59 -7.46 37.36
N ASN A 194 -33.41 -7.97 37.72
CA ASN A 194 -33.23 -8.91 38.82
C ASN A 194 -33.71 -8.32 40.15
N ARG A 195 -33.39 -7.06 40.45
CA ARG A 195 -33.92 -6.36 41.63
C ARG A 195 -35.44 -6.31 41.64
N LYS A 196 -36.07 -5.98 40.51
CA LYS A 196 -37.55 -5.98 40.39
C LYS A 196 -38.15 -7.38 40.62
N ILE A 197 -37.49 -8.43 40.12
CA ILE A 197 -37.91 -9.81 40.36
C ILE A 197 -37.78 -10.17 41.84
N GLU A 198 -36.64 -9.86 42.46
CA GLU A 198 -36.39 -10.12 43.88
C GLU A 198 -37.38 -9.37 44.78
N GLU A 199 -37.64 -8.10 44.49
CA GLU A 199 -38.64 -7.31 45.23
C GLU A 199 -40.05 -7.87 45.07
N ALA A 200 -40.43 -8.28 43.86
CA ALA A 200 -41.72 -8.91 43.62
C ALA A 200 -41.85 -10.25 44.37
N GLN A 201 -40.81 -11.08 44.34
CA GLN A 201 -40.76 -12.33 45.10
C GLN A 201 -40.82 -12.09 46.61
N ARG A 202 -40.11 -11.06 47.11
CA ARG A 202 -40.12 -10.67 48.51
C ARG A 202 -41.51 -10.22 48.96
N LYS A 203 -42.20 -9.39 48.16
CA LYS A 203 -43.58 -8.98 48.43
C LYS A 203 -44.53 -10.17 48.46
N LEU A 204 -44.45 -11.08 47.49
CA LEU A 204 -45.27 -12.29 47.48
C LEU A 204 -44.99 -13.19 48.69
N ALA A 205 -43.74 -13.29 49.14
CA ALA A 205 -43.38 -14.03 50.33
C ALA A 205 -43.93 -13.36 51.60
N GLU A 206 -43.84 -12.03 51.69
CA GLU A 206 -44.38 -11.24 52.79
C GLU A 206 -45.92 -11.36 52.88
N GLU A 207 -46.63 -11.26 51.76
CA GLU A 207 -48.08 -11.47 51.69
C GLU A 207 -48.48 -12.89 52.12
N ARG A 208 -47.74 -13.92 51.67
CA ARG A 208 -47.98 -15.31 52.10
C ARG A 208 -47.79 -15.47 53.61
N LEU A 209 -46.75 -14.85 54.18
CA LEU A 209 -46.51 -14.89 55.62
C LEU A 209 -47.61 -14.14 56.39
N ALA A 210 -48.05 -12.98 55.91
CA ALA A 210 -49.14 -12.22 56.51
C ALA A 210 -50.46 -13.00 56.54
N ILE A 211 -50.80 -13.71 55.46
CA ILE A 211 -52.00 -14.57 55.40
C ILE A 211 -51.92 -15.70 56.43
N ILE A 212 -50.74 -16.32 56.60
CA ILE A 212 -50.54 -17.39 57.59
C ILE A 212 -50.66 -16.83 59.02
N GLU A 213 -50.10 -15.66 59.29
CA GLU A 213 -50.21 -14.99 60.58
C GLU A 213 -51.67 -14.60 60.91
N GLU A 214 -52.40 -14.08 59.93
CA GLU A 214 -53.83 -13.77 60.05
C GLU A 214 -54.66 -15.04 60.33
N GLN A 215 -54.41 -16.13 59.61
CA GLN A 215 -55.06 -17.42 59.88
C GLN A 215 -54.77 -17.90 61.31
N ARG A 216 -53.53 -17.76 61.78
CA ARG A 216 -53.15 -18.11 63.16
C ARG A 216 -53.92 -17.26 64.18
N LEU A 217 -54.03 -15.95 63.97
CA LEU A 217 -54.79 -15.04 64.82
C LEU A 217 -56.28 -15.39 64.86
N MET A 218 -56.89 -15.66 63.71
CA MET A 218 -58.29 -16.07 63.60
C MET A 218 -58.56 -17.40 64.31
N ASP A 219 -57.65 -18.36 64.20
CA ASP A 219 -57.77 -19.63 64.91
C ASP A 219 -57.56 -19.48 66.42
N GLU A 220 -56.61 -18.63 66.85
CA GLU A 220 -56.46 -18.26 68.26
C GLU A 220 -57.73 -17.60 68.82
N GLU A 221 -58.33 -16.67 68.07
CA GLU A 221 -59.58 -16.00 68.44
C GLU A 221 -60.76 -16.98 68.49
N ARG A 222 -60.89 -17.86 67.50
CA ARG A 222 -61.89 -18.95 67.50
C ARG A 222 -61.74 -19.85 68.71
N GLN A 223 -60.51 -20.21 69.08
CA GLN A 223 -60.24 -21.01 70.29
C GLN A 223 -60.60 -20.25 71.57
N ARG A 224 -60.33 -18.94 71.65
CA ARG A 224 -60.74 -18.09 72.78
C ARG A 224 -62.27 -18.04 72.90
N MET A 225 -62.97 -17.80 71.80
CA MET A 225 -64.43 -17.79 71.76
C MET A 225 -65.03 -19.14 72.17
N ARG A 226 -64.46 -20.26 71.70
CA ARG A 226 -64.89 -21.61 72.14
C ARG A 226 -64.69 -21.81 73.64
N LYS A 227 -63.53 -21.42 74.18
CA LYS A 227 -63.27 -21.50 75.63
C LYS A 227 -64.21 -20.61 76.43
N GLU A 228 -64.57 -19.43 75.93
CA GLU A 228 -65.52 -18.53 76.58
C GLU A 228 -66.95 -19.09 76.54
N GLN A 229 -67.40 -19.61 75.39
CA GLN A 229 -68.69 -20.28 75.28
C GLN A 229 -68.77 -21.51 76.19
N GLU A 230 -67.73 -22.33 76.27
CA GLU A 230 -67.70 -23.49 77.15
C GLU A 230 -67.74 -23.08 78.63
N LYS A 231 -67.09 -21.96 78.99
CA LYS A 231 -67.21 -21.38 80.34
C LYS A 231 -68.64 -20.90 80.61
N ARG A 232 -69.26 -20.16 79.69
CA ARG A 232 -70.66 -19.70 79.82
C ARG A 232 -71.62 -20.87 79.97
N VAL A 233 -71.51 -21.92 79.13
CA VAL A 233 -72.34 -23.13 79.25
C VAL A 233 -72.13 -23.83 80.58
N LYS A 234 -70.87 -23.93 81.08
CA LYS A 234 -70.59 -24.49 82.41
C LYS A 234 -71.20 -23.63 83.54
N GLU A 235 -71.16 -22.31 83.41
CA GLU A 235 -71.78 -21.38 84.36
C GLU A 235 -73.31 -21.48 84.33
N GLU A 236 -73.93 -21.50 83.16
CA GLU A 236 -75.37 -21.73 82.97
C GLU A 236 -75.80 -23.10 83.52
N GLN A 237 -75.05 -24.17 83.25
CA GLN A 237 -75.28 -25.48 83.85
C GLN A 237 -75.20 -25.43 85.38
N LYS A 238 -74.25 -24.67 85.96
CA LYS A 238 -74.17 -24.48 87.41
C LYS A 238 -75.38 -23.73 87.98
N VAL A 239 -75.91 -22.76 87.24
CA VAL A 239 -77.15 -22.02 87.60
C VAL A 239 -78.36 -22.96 87.57
N ILE A 240 -78.50 -23.78 86.53
CA ILE A 240 -79.61 -24.73 86.36
C ILE A 240 -79.54 -25.88 87.39
N LEU A 241 -78.35 -26.44 87.64
CA LEU A 241 -78.15 -27.48 88.66
C LEU A 241 -78.21 -26.93 90.11
N GLY A 242 -78.27 -25.61 90.32
CA GLY A 242 -78.32 -25.00 91.65
C GLY A 242 -77.05 -25.20 92.50
N LYS A 243 -75.92 -25.56 91.87
CA LYS A 243 -74.63 -25.67 92.57
C LYS A 243 -74.15 -24.26 92.95
N ASN A 244 -73.68 -24.11 94.20
CA ASN A 244 -73.22 -22.84 94.79
C ASN A 244 -74.32 -21.78 95.02
N ASN A 245 -75.52 -22.16 95.49
CA ASN A 245 -76.63 -21.22 95.83
C ASN A 245 -77.07 -20.29 94.67
N SER A 246 -76.78 -20.68 93.42
CA SER A 246 -77.02 -19.91 92.20
C SER A 246 -78.50 -19.85 91.78
N ARG A 247 -79.34 -20.73 92.33
CA ARG A 247 -80.77 -20.80 92.01
C ARG A 247 -81.51 -19.67 92.74
N PRO A 248 -82.10 -18.69 92.02
CA PRO A 248 -82.79 -17.57 92.65
C PRO A 248 -83.97 -18.08 93.48
N LYS A 249 -84.04 -17.66 94.74
CA LYS A 249 -85.15 -18.01 95.62
C LYS A 249 -86.40 -17.25 95.16
N LEU A 250 -87.26 -17.94 94.41
CA LEU A 250 -88.59 -17.44 94.06
C LEU A 250 -89.45 -17.41 95.32
N SER A 251 -89.64 -16.23 95.90
CA SER A 251 -90.64 -15.98 96.94
C SER A 251 -92.01 -15.83 96.27
N PHE A 252 -92.80 -16.91 96.22
CA PHE A 252 -94.19 -16.83 95.81
C PHE A 252 -95.03 -16.36 97.01
N SER A 253 -95.58 -15.14 96.96
CA SER A 253 -96.66 -14.74 97.85
C SER A 253 -97.94 -15.44 97.40
N LEU A 254 -98.39 -16.47 98.13
CA LEU A 254 -99.75 -16.99 97.96
C LEU A 254 -100.71 -15.89 98.42
N LYS A 255 -101.45 -15.28 97.50
CA LYS A 255 -102.60 -14.44 97.86
C LYS A 255 -103.66 -15.35 98.49
N PRO A 256 -104.06 -15.13 99.75
CA PRO A 256 -105.15 -15.89 100.35
C PRO A 256 -106.49 -15.37 99.82
N GLY A 257 -107.31 -16.27 99.28
CA GLY A 257 -108.77 -16.18 99.23
C GLY A 257 -109.40 -15.10 98.32
N ALA A 258 -110.08 -15.56 97.26
CA ALA A 258 -111.34 -14.96 96.83
C ALA A 258 -112.30 -16.11 96.53
N LEU A 259 -113.40 -16.13 97.28
CA LEU A 259 -114.61 -16.92 97.05
C LEU A 259 -115.26 -16.54 95.71
#